data_AF-A0A9P4M2S9-F1
#
_entry.id   AF-A0A9P4M2S9-F1
#
_cell.length_a   1.000
_cell.length_b   1.000
_cell.length_c   1.000
_cell.angle_alpha   90.00
_cell.angle_beta   90.00
_cell.angle_gamma   90.00
#
_symmetry.space_group_name_H-M   'P 1'
#
loop_
_entity.id
_entity.type
_entity.pdbx_description
1 polymer ?
#
loop_
_entity_poly.entity_id
_entity_poly.type
_entity_poly.pdbx_seq_one_letter_code
_entity_poly.pdbx_strand_id
1 'polypeptide(L)'
;TYKRKCHCAALRFTVILSPPLQGILSPPLQGGYSIGHCNCSICTKNRNPLAYPRREDVVFQSGEDNMNDYLFDDMRKPLRFCKTCGTSVLIDFSNSNFEKKEEFTAINVSRVSCT
;
A
#
# COMPACT_ATOMS: atom_id res chain seq x y z
N THR A 1 -6.13 -2.32 -13.81
CA THR A 1 -6.68 -2.79 -12.53
C THR A 1 -6.04 -4.09 -12.10
N TYR A 2 -5.66 -4.20 -10.83
CA TYR A 2 -5.00 -5.36 -10.24
C TYR A 2 -5.85 -5.92 -9.10
N LYS A 3 -6.21 -7.21 -9.18
CA LYS A 3 -6.84 -7.93 -8.07
C LYS A 3 -5.77 -8.33 -7.06
N ARG A 4 -6.01 -8.03 -5.79
CA ARG A 4 -5.09 -8.30 -4.69
C ARG A 4 -5.84 -8.99 -3.55
N LYS A 5 -5.09 -9.77 -2.79
CA LYS A 5 -5.53 -10.43 -1.56
C LYS A 5 -4.39 -10.49 -0.56
N CYS A 6 -4.70 -10.56 0.72
CA CYS A 6 -3.70 -10.98 1.70
C CYS A 6 -3.44 -12.50 1.58
N HIS A 7 -2.44 -13.00 2.30
CA HIS A 7 -2.06 -14.42 2.26
C HIS A 7 -3.24 -15.36 2.56
N CYS A 8 -3.97 -15.12 3.65
CA CYS A 8 -5.12 -15.94 4.06
C CYS A 8 -6.41 -15.62 3.29
N ALA A 9 -6.37 -14.68 2.34
CA ALA A 9 -7.51 -14.21 1.56
C ALA A 9 -8.67 -13.59 2.38
N ALA A 10 -8.47 -13.29 3.67
CA ALA A 10 -9.45 -12.53 4.45
C ALA A 10 -9.66 -11.11 3.90
N LEU A 11 -8.61 -10.53 3.33
CA LEU A 11 -8.64 -9.26 2.60
C LEU A 11 -8.68 -9.52 1.10
N ARG A 12 -9.61 -8.88 0.40
CA ARG A 12 -9.65 -8.80 -1.07
C ARG A 12 -9.89 -7.36 -1.48
N PHE A 13 -9.04 -6.86 -2.37
CA PHE A 13 -9.12 -5.48 -2.85
C PHE A 13 -8.65 -5.40 -4.30
N THR A 14 -9.08 -4.34 -4.99
CA THR A 14 -8.58 -3.99 -6.31
C THR A 14 -7.86 -2.67 -6.27
N VAL A 15 -6.83 -2.54 -7.10
CA VAL A 15 -6.06 -1.31 -7.25
C VAL A 15 -6.00 -0.94 -8.73
N ILE A 16 -6.35 0.29 -9.05
CA ILE A 16 -6.12 0.86 -10.39
C ILE A 16 -4.77 1.58 -10.35
N LEU A 17 -3.91 1.30 -11.32
CA LEU A 17 -2.60 1.95 -11.45
C LEU A 17 -2.43 2.41 -12.90
N SER A 18 -2.09 3.69 -13.06
CA SER A 18 -1.65 4.32 -14.29
C SER A 18 -0.35 5.11 -14.03
N PRO A 19 0.78 4.78 -14.67
CA PRO A 19 0.95 3.67 -15.60
C PRO A 19 0.89 2.28 -14.91
N PRO A 20 0.69 1.19 -15.67
CA PRO A 20 0.72 -0.19 -15.14
C PRO A 20 2.03 -0.53 -14.43
N LEU A 21 1.98 -1.48 -13.48
CA LEU A 21 3.12 -1.92 -12.65
C LEU A 21 4.41 -2.26 -13.39
N GLN A 22 4.30 -2.72 -14.64
CA GLN A 22 5.44 -3.09 -15.49
C GLN A 22 6.22 -1.85 -15.98
N GLY A 23 5.58 -0.68 -16.04
CA GLY A 23 6.19 0.58 -16.50
C GLY A 23 6.73 1.49 -15.40
N ILE A 24 6.62 1.10 -14.12
CA ILE A 24 6.93 1.95 -12.94
C ILE A 24 8.12 1.45 -12.10
N LEU A 25 8.91 0.51 -12.64
CA LEU A 25 10.21 0.09 -12.08
C LEU A 25 11.37 1.05 -12.46
N SER A 26 11.05 2.19 -13.08
CA SER A 26 11.98 3.24 -13.49
C SER A 26 11.72 4.52 -12.68
N PRO A 27 12.71 5.43 -12.51
CA PRO A 27 12.55 6.66 -11.72
C PRO A 27 11.31 7.45 -12.13
N PRO A 28 10.69 8.19 -11.19
CA PRO A 28 9.35 8.75 -11.34
C PRO A 28 9.25 9.59 -12.62
N LEU A 29 8.40 9.14 -13.56
CA LEU A 29 7.92 9.98 -14.64
C LEU A 29 6.96 11.02 -14.05
N GLN A 30 7.16 12.28 -14.43
CA GLN A 30 6.33 13.39 -14.00
C GLN A 30 4.86 13.10 -14.33
N GLY A 31 4.03 12.88 -13.31
CA GLY A 31 2.58 12.67 -13.42
C GLY A 31 2.06 11.23 -13.34
N GLY A 32 2.90 10.22 -13.11
CA GLY A 32 2.48 8.81 -12.95
C GLY A 32 2.66 8.26 -11.52
N TYR A 33 1.95 7.19 -11.16
CA TYR A 33 2.21 6.46 -9.91
C TYR A 33 3.64 5.89 -9.90
N SER A 34 4.44 6.16 -8.87
CA SER A 34 5.80 5.62 -8.75
C SER A 34 5.82 4.38 -7.85
N ILE A 35 6.79 3.47 -8.06
CA ILE A 35 7.19 2.53 -7.01
C ILE A 35 8.28 3.22 -6.19
N GLY A 36 7.98 3.49 -4.92
CA GLY A 36 8.89 4.19 -4.02
C GLY A 36 9.59 3.22 -3.08
N HIS A 37 10.92 3.31 -3.02
CA HIS A 37 11.71 2.72 -1.93
C HIS A 37 11.89 3.77 -0.84
N CYS A 38 11.01 3.75 0.16
CA CYS A 38 11.20 4.56 1.35
C CYS A 38 12.37 3.99 2.19
N ASN A 39 13.29 4.85 2.63
CA ASN A 39 14.46 4.48 3.43
C ASN A 39 14.18 4.46 4.94
N CYS A 40 12.92 4.61 5.35
CA CYS A 40 12.53 4.51 6.76
C CYS A 40 12.87 3.11 7.32
N SER A 41 13.17 3.01 8.62
CA SER A 41 13.61 1.75 9.24
C SER A 41 12.60 0.61 9.05
N ILE A 42 11.31 0.87 9.24
CA ILE A 42 10.25 -0.13 9.04
C ILE A 42 10.06 -0.50 7.55
N CYS A 43 10.17 0.48 6.65
CA CYS A 43 10.08 0.28 5.21
C CYS A 43 11.21 -0.64 4.72
N THR A 44 12.43 -0.34 5.19
CA THR A 44 13.64 -1.10 4.90
C THR A 44 13.57 -2.52 5.46
N LYS A 45 13.04 -2.69 6.68
CA LYS A 45 12.87 -4.00 7.33
C LYS A 45 11.84 -4.87 6.62
N ASN A 46 10.70 -4.28 6.24
CA ASN A 46 9.61 -5.02 5.61
C ASN A 46 9.84 -5.30 4.11
N ARG A 47 10.73 -4.53 3.45
CA ARG A 47 11.05 -4.64 2.02
C ARG A 47 9.81 -4.63 1.11
N ASN A 48 8.80 -3.86 1.50
CA ASN A 48 7.57 -3.75 0.73
C ASN A 48 7.80 -2.85 -0.49
N PRO A 49 7.59 -3.34 -1.73
CA PRO A 49 7.44 -2.48 -2.88
C PRO A 49 6.09 -1.75 -2.75
N LEU A 50 6.15 -0.43 -2.63
CA LEU A 50 4.98 0.41 -2.44
C LEU A 50 4.65 1.17 -3.73
N ALA A 51 3.43 0.99 -4.24
CA ALA A 51 2.86 1.86 -5.27
C ALA A 51 1.98 2.93 -4.61
N TYR A 52 1.86 4.10 -5.21
CA TYR A 52 1.14 5.24 -4.63
C TYR A 52 -0.12 5.63 -5.43
N PRO A 53 -1.15 4.76 -5.54
CA PRO A 53 -2.41 5.12 -6.19
C PRO A 53 -3.15 6.24 -5.45
N ARG A 54 -4.10 6.89 -6.13
CA ARG A 54 -5.14 7.66 -5.44
C ARG A 54 -5.98 6.75 -4.55
N ARG A 55 -6.55 7.28 -3.47
CA ARG A 55 -7.44 6.54 -2.55
C ARG A 55 -8.65 5.97 -3.28
N GLU A 56 -9.26 6.77 -4.15
CA GLU A 56 -10.41 6.37 -4.97
C GLU A 56 -10.13 5.19 -5.91
N ASP A 57 -8.86 4.96 -6.25
CA ASP A 57 -8.40 3.86 -7.10
C ASP A 57 -8.16 2.55 -6.32
N VAL A 58 -8.36 2.56 -5.00
CA VAL A 58 -8.24 1.39 -4.12
C VAL A 58 -9.61 1.04 -3.57
N VAL A 59 -10.13 -0.13 -3.95
CA VAL A 59 -11.46 -0.59 -3.53
C VAL A 59 -11.33 -1.92 -2.82
N PHE A 60 -11.68 -1.97 -1.53
CA PHE A 60 -11.80 -3.20 -0.77
C PHE A 60 -13.13 -3.88 -1.09
N GLN A 61 -13.06 -5.13 -1.58
CA GLN A 61 -14.26 -5.97 -1.76
C GLN A 61 -14.63 -6.72 -0.48
N SER A 62 -13.65 -7.05 0.36
CA SER A 62 -13.91 -7.77 1.61
C SER A 62 -12.79 -7.58 2.63
N GLY A 63 -13.16 -7.56 3.91
CA GLY A 63 -12.26 -7.68 5.06
C GLY A 63 -11.55 -6.40 5.46
N GLU A 64 -11.93 -5.22 4.97
CA GLU A 64 -11.29 -3.96 5.34
C GLU A 64 -11.23 -3.74 6.87
N ASP A 65 -12.27 -4.17 7.58
CA ASP A 65 -12.40 -4.23 9.03
C ASP A 65 -11.46 -5.24 9.71
N ASN A 66 -10.97 -6.22 8.97
CA ASN A 66 -9.98 -7.21 9.40
C ASN A 66 -8.52 -6.74 9.25
N MET A 67 -8.30 -5.44 9.10
CA MET A 67 -6.98 -4.82 9.20
C MET A 67 -6.70 -4.31 10.61
N ASN A 68 -5.43 -4.34 11.02
CA ASN A 68 -4.91 -3.68 12.21
C ASN A 68 -3.84 -2.66 11.81
N ASP A 69 -3.60 -1.71 12.70
CA ASP A 69 -2.71 -0.59 12.45
C ASP A 69 -1.46 -0.71 13.31
N TYR A 70 -0.30 -0.51 12.69
CA TYR A 70 0.94 -0.26 13.41
C TYR A 70 1.35 1.20 13.19
N LEU A 71 1.36 1.95 14.28
CA LEU A 71 1.81 3.34 14.32
C LEU A 71 3.19 3.40 14.96
N PHE A 72 4.03 4.28 14.44
CA PHE A 72 5.38 4.53 14.91
C PHE A 72 5.72 6.01 14.68
N ASP A 73 6.83 6.45 15.25
CA ASP A 73 7.32 7.83 15.14
C ASP A 73 6.26 8.86 15.57
N ASP A 74 5.83 9.75 14.67
CA ASP A 74 4.84 10.80 14.96
C ASP A 74 3.39 10.30 15.05
N MET A 75 3.18 8.99 14.89
CA MET A 75 1.88 8.32 15.00
C MET A 75 0.84 8.80 13.97
N ARG A 76 1.29 9.28 12.79
CA ARG A 76 0.38 9.80 11.75
C ARG A 76 0.16 8.91 10.53
N LYS A 77 1.07 7.96 10.29
CA LYS A 77 1.09 7.14 9.07
C LYS A 77 0.92 5.65 9.43
N PRO A 78 -0.30 5.16 9.71
CA PRO A 78 -0.49 3.77 10.10
C PRO A 78 -0.10 2.84 8.95
N LEU A 79 0.79 1.90 9.27
CA LEU A 79 1.02 0.73 8.45
C LEU A 79 -0.10 -0.27 8.74
N ARG A 80 -1.00 -0.46 7.78
CA ARG A 80 -2.16 -1.36 7.92
C ARG A 80 -1.82 -2.76 7.41
N PHE A 81 -2.17 -3.78 8.18
CA PHE A 81 -1.88 -5.18 7.88
C PHE A 81 -3.04 -6.10 8.27
N CYS A 82 -3.10 -7.29 7.66
CA CYS A 82 -4.13 -8.28 7.97
C CYS A 82 -3.97 -8.82 9.41
N LYS A 83 -5.02 -8.71 10.23
CA LYS A 83 -5.06 -9.28 11.60
C LYS A 83 -4.76 -10.78 11.64
N THR A 84 -5.19 -11.51 10.62
CA THR A 84 -5.12 -12.98 10.59
C THR A 84 -3.76 -13.52 10.17
N CYS A 85 -3.12 -12.91 9.17
CA CYS A 85 -1.89 -13.46 8.58
C CYS A 85 -0.70 -12.50 8.56
N GLY A 86 -0.83 -11.30 9.13
CA GLY A 86 0.25 -10.32 9.21
C GLY A 86 0.68 -9.70 7.88
N THR A 87 0.02 -10.05 6.76
CA THR A 87 0.34 -9.47 5.45
C THR A 87 0.17 -7.96 5.49
N SER A 88 1.24 -7.22 5.23
CA SER A 88 1.21 -5.77 5.09
C SER A 88 0.44 -5.38 3.82
N VAL A 89 -0.51 -4.46 3.96
CA VAL A 89 -1.47 -4.09 2.91
C VAL A 89 -1.16 -2.70 2.38
N LEU A 90 -1.18 -1.70 3.26
CA LEU A 90 -1.03 -0.31 2.86
C LEU A 90 -0.47 0.58 3.96
N ILE A 91 -0.06 1.79 3.60
CA ILE A 91 0.18 2.89 4.53
C ILE A 91 -0.87 3.96 4.26
N ASP A 92 -1.57 4.37 5.31
CA ASP A 92 -2.53 5.47 5.23
C ASP A 92 -1.83 6.81 5.49
N PHE A 93 -2.01 7.75 4.57
CA PHE A 93 -1.51 9.13 4.68
C PHE A 93 -2.62 10.14 5.00
N SER A 94 -3.83 9.70 5.35
CA SER A 94 -5.00 10.57 5.53
C SER A 94 -4.79 11.60 6.64
N ASN A 95 -3.98 11.25 7.65
CA ASN A 95 -3.64 12.12 8.78
C ASN A 95 -2.20 12.68 8.71
N SER A 96 -1.56 12.65 7.53
CA SER A 96 -0.15 13.03 7.37
C SER A 96 0.01 14.50 6.99
N ASN A 97 0.42 15.33 7.95
CA ASN A 97 0.66 16.78 7.77
C ASN A 97 1.89 17.13 6.91
N PHE A 98 2.76 16.16 6.59
CA PHE A 98 4.08 16.43 6.00
C PHE A 98 4.12 16.39 4.47
N GLU A 99 3.17 15.74 3.81
CA GLU A 99 3.33 15.39 2.39
C GLU A 99 2.22 15.92 1.46
N LYS A 100 1.15 16.55 1.96
CA LYS A 100 -0.04 16.91 1.15
C LYS A 100 -0.51 15.72 0.27
N LYS A 101 -0.47 14.50 0.83
CA LYS A 101 -0.82 13.23 0.15
C LYS A 101 -2.12 12.63 0.65
N GLU A 102 -3.03 13.47 1.14
CA GLU A 102 -4.37 13.06 1.58
C GLU A 102 -5.24 12.47 0.45
N GLU A 103 -4.83 12.62 -0.80
CA GLU A 103 -5.47 11.97 -1.95
C GLU A 103 -4.86 10.60 -2.28
N PHE A 104 -3.67 10.27 -1.77
CA PHE A 104 -2.91 9.05 -2.12
C PHE A 104 -2.70 8.10 -0.94
N THR A 105 -2.68 6.80 -1.20
CA THR A 105 -2.24 5.78 -0.24
C THR A 105 -1.05 5.01 -0.81
N ALA A 106 -0.19 4.45 0.04
CA ALA A 106 0.87 3.55 -0.43
C ALA A 106 0.39 2.10 -0.29
N ILE A 107 0.18 1.41 -1.41
CA ILE A 107 -0.23 0.01 -1.45
C ILE A 107 0.99 -0.89 -1.60
N ASN A 108 1.08 -1.92 -0.76
CA ASN A 108 2.03 -3.01 -0.96
C ASN A 108 1.65 -3.83 -2.20
N VAL A 109 2.50 -3.79 -3.21
CA VAL A 109 2.28 -4.50 -4.49
C VAL A 109 3.01 -5.83 -4.58
N SER A 110 3.62 -6.28 -3.48
CA SER A 110 4.20 -7.63 -3.38
C SER A 110 3.19 -8.68 -3.82
N ARG A 111 3.66 -9.63 -4.63
CA ARG A 111 2.88 -10.83 -4.92
C ARG A 111 2.95 -11.72 -3.69
N VAL A 112 1.83 -11.84 -2.99
CA VAL A 112 1.65 -12.81 -1.92
C VAL A 112 1.04 -14.06 -2.57
N SER A 113 1.88 -14.89 -3.21
CA SER A 113 1.42 -16.14 -3.83
C SER A 113 1.64 -17.32 -2.87
N CYS A 114 0.56 -18.00 -2.51
CA CYS A 114 0.58 -19.40 -2.10
C CYS A 114 -0.49 -20.12 -2.93
N THR A 115 -0.15 -20.39 -4.18
CA THR A 115 -0.82 -21.29 -5.11
C THR A 115 0.22 -21.77 -6.08
#